data_AF-A0A660UIE5-F1
#
_entry.id   AF-A0A660UIE5-F1
#
_cell.length_a   1.000
_cell.length_b   1.000
_cell.length_c   1.000
_cell.angle_alpha   90.00
_cell.angle_beta   90.00
_cell.angle_gamma   90.00
#
_symmetry.space_group_name_H-M   'P 1'
#
loop_
_entity.id
_entity.type
_entity.pdbx_description
1 polymer ?
#
loop_
_entity_poly.entity_id
_entity_poly.type
_entity_poly.pdbx_seq_one_letter_code
_entity_poly.pdbx_strand_id
1 'polypeptide(L)'
;MARPKRKRKLSQSQTGQVSKEVSDFDRARQYISKCDGVGEGGRNNACNRLAYGVLERFILTENEHRELMLEWNQRNSPPLAREEALAAIRSAWLAADRNRVKGTKRTELPSKTPAPPPPGDSDIPSLSPKDKNLDGDTPDKPKKKRGPSLRDRMLSLIDKRTLFHSAEGIVYSRLMINGHIEIHAVREDRYRRWLSMQFVTMTGKPPSNQALNDAINVAEGWGDFQGPEHEVFIRVGHADGKHYLDLCDRDWNCIEVDADGWRIRKIGDTNCHFVRADGMKELPRPVKDGNLTLLWDFLNVDEGGFILAASWLLGAVNPFGPYPILILQGEQGSAKTTSARVLRAIIDTSAMELQGIPKEERDLLVRAENSWVLGFDNLSRISEFWSDVFCRLSTGAGFAVRKHYSNKGQVTFYLSRPVLLTGISNLGQRPDLQNRAVTVTCKPIARHQRREENRVLEDFRQKHPQILGGLLDAWSASMRGRAKNKFEDLPRMADFAAIILGAEFEDAVPWDRGQFCELFLQSQEQAMIAMLETSPSMTALSDFITELQIEYEGTASELLEILTNRVPENVTKRRSWPLSASKLGEEMDRYAPVLRAVSGIEFSRRRTGNARKLKIWIAEKVEK
;
A
#
# COMPACT_ATOMS: atom_id res chain seq x y z
N MET A 1 -10.44 -5.99 -60.10
CA MET A 1 -11.47 -5.50 -61.03
C MET A 1 -12.85 -5.71 -60.41
N ALA A 2 -13.78 -4.83 -60.74
CA ALA A 2 -14.97 -4.48 -59.96
C ALA A 2 -16.24 -5.30 -60.25
N ARG A 3 -17.24 -5.08 -59.35
CA ARG A 3 -18.73 -5.19 -59.47
C ARG A 3 -19.39 -6.54 -59.10
N PRO A 4 -20.70 -6.58 -58.74
CA PRO A 4 -21.67 -5.51 -58.38
C PRO A 4 -22.66 -5.80 -57.20
N LYS A 5 -23.47 -4.77 -56.92
CA LYS A 5 -24.63 -4.61 -55.99
C LYS A 5 -25.87 -5.48 -56.34
N ARG A 6 -26.69 -5.90 -55.35
CA ARG A 6 -28.09 -5.42 -55.07
C ARG A 6 -28.96 -6.38 -54.20
N LYS A 7 -29.52 -5.78 -53.13
CA LYS A 7 -30.94 -5.75 -52.63
C LYS A 7 -31.75 -7.03 -52.34
N ARG A 8 -32.36 -7.05 -51.15
CA ARG A 8 -33.77 -7.39 -50.81
C ARG A 8 -33.96 -7.07 -49.30
N LYS A 9 -35.08 -6.59 -48.72
CA LYS A 9 -36.46 -6.28 -49.16
C LYS A 9 -37.09 -5.44 -48.03
N LEU A 10 -37.95 -4.48 -48.37
CA LEU A 10 -38.88 -3.81 -47.45
C LEU A 10 -40.15 -4.67 -47.28
N SER A 11 -40.73 -4.69 -46.07
CA SER A 11 -42.17 -4.79 -45.87
C SER A 11 -42.59 -3.98 -44.65
N GLN A 12 -43.42 -2.96 -44.89
CA GLN A 12 -44.12 -2.16 -43.90
C GLN A 12 -45.25 -2.97 -43.27
N SER A 13 -45.55 -2.77 -41.99
CA SER A 13 -46.85 -2.24 -41.56
C SER A 13 -46.94 -2.15 -40.02
N GLN A 14 -47.81 -1.24 -39.59
CA GLN A 14 -48.44 -1.11 -38.26
C GLN A 14 -47.82 -0.11 -37.27
N THR A 15 -48.20 1.15 -37.50
CA THR A 15 -49.00 1.97 -36.56
C THR A 15 -48.55 2.06 -35.09
N GLY A 16 -47.75 3.10 -34.82
CA GLY A 16 -48.16 4.19 -33.94
C GLY A 16 -48.73 3.86 -32.56
N GLN A 17 -47.87 3.47 -31.63
CA GLN A 17 -47.96 3.94 -30.25
C GLN A 17 -46.71 4.78 -29.96
N VAL A 18 -46.87 6.11 -29.98
CA VAL A 18 -45.85 7.01 -29.43
C VAL A 18 -45.97 6.90 -27.91
N SER A 19 -45.15 6.07 -27.28
CA SER A 19 -44.89 6.23 -25.85
C SER A 19 -44.27 7.61 -25.65
N LYS A 20 -44.97 8.54 -25.00
CA LYS A 20 -44.38 9.81 -24.54
C LYS A 20 -43.14 9.49 -23.70
N GLU A 21 -41.94 9.68 -24.23
CA GLU A 21 -40.73 9.65 -23.42
C GLU A 21 -40.85 10.74 -22.36
N VAL A 22 -40.87 10.33 -21.09
CA VAL A 22 -40.96 11.25 -19.95
C VAL A 22 -39.67 12.06 -19.86
N SER A 23 -39.80 13.39 -19.87
CA SER A 23 -38.65 14.32 -19.81
C SER A 23 -37.74 14.01 -18.62
N ASP A 24 -36.43 14.25 -18.76
CA ASP A 24 -35.49 14.17 -17.63
C ASP A 24 -35.90 15.09 -16.48
N PHE A 25 -36.56 16.22 -16.77
CA PHE A 25 -37.14 17.09 -15.76
C PHE A 25 -38.25 16.41 -14.95
N ASP A 26 -39.18 15.74 -15.63
CA ASP A 26 -40.30 15.05 -14.97
C ASP A 26 -39.81 13.84 -14.16
N ARG A 27 -38.79 13.12 -14.66
CA ARG A 27 -38.15 12.01 -13.93
C ARG A 27 -37.37 12.52 -12.72
N ALA A 28 -36.66 13.63 -12.84
CA ALA A 28 -35.98 14.28 -11.72
C ALA A 28 -36.98 14.77 -10.66
N ARG A 29 -38.10 15.33 -11.08
CA ARG A 29 -39.19 15.76 -10.19
C ARG A 29 -39.80 14.61 -9.42
N GLN A 30 -40.05 13.48 -10.07
CA GLN A 30 -40.51 12.25 -9.39
C GLN A 30 -39.46 11.63 -8.45
N TYR A 31 -38.18 11.78 -8.77
CA TYR A 31 -37.10 11.33 -7.89
C TYR A 31 -37.04 12.18 -6.62
N ILE A 32 -37.03 13.50 -6.77
CA ILE A 32 -36.98 14.46 -5.66
C ILE A 32 -38.24 14.39 -4.81
N SER A 33 -39.41 14.11 -5.41
CA SER A 33 -40.66 13.99 -4.65
C SER A 33 -40.65 12.82 -3.66
N LYS A 34 -39.78 11.82 -3.85
CA LYS A 34 -39.55 10.69 -2.96
C LYS A 34 -38.43 10.92 -1.93
N CYS A 35 -37.75 12.06 -1.99
CA CYS A 35 -36.71 12.42 -1.03
C CYS A 35 -37.34 13.19 0.14
N ASP A 36 -37.15 12.68 1.34
CA ASP A 36 -37.58 13.34 2.57
C ASP A 36 -36.75 14.61 2.84
N GLY A 37 -37.37 15.57 3.53
CA GLY A 37 -36.65 16.73 4.06
C GLY A 37 -35.82 16.37 5.28
N VAL A 38 -34.91 17.29 5.67
CA VAL A 38 -33.99 17.10 6.79
C VAL A 38 -34.27 18.13 7.89
N GLY A 39 -34.18 17.69 9.15
CA GLY A 39 -34.28 18.55 10.33
C GLY A 39 -33.07 19.47 10.52
N GLU A 40 -33.06 20.31 11.57
CA GLU A 40 -32.18 21.48 11.67
C GLU A 40 -30.68 21.24 11.40
N GLY A 41 -30.15 20.10 11.88
CA GLY A 41 -28.75 19.71 11.73
C GLY A 41 -28.40 19.16 10.33
N GLY A 42 -27.42 19.78 9.66
CA GLY A 42 -26.82 19.23 8.45
C GLY A 42 -27.58 19.47 7.13
N ARG A 43 -28.61 20.33 7.13
CA ARG A 43 -29.42 20.68 5.94
C ARG A 43 -28.61 21.23 4.77
N ASN A 44 -27.57 22.01 5.02
CA ASN A 44 -26.69 22.53 3.96
C ASN A 44 -25.94 21.39 3.26
N ASN A 45 -25.38 20.45 4.03
CA ASN A 45 -24.72 19.25 3.49
C ASN A 45 -25.70 18.29 2.81
N ALA A 46 -26.93 18.19 3.30
CA ALA A 46 -27.98 17.40 2.66
C ALA A 46 -28.43 18.03 1.33
N CYS A 47 -28.65 19.34 1.30
CA CYS A 47 -28.98 20.10 0.10
C CYS A 47 -27.88 19.98 -0.96
N ASN A 48 -26.60 20.14 -0.58
CA ASN A 48 -25.48 20.02 -1.49
C ASN A 48 -25.33 18.58 -2.06
N ARG A 49 -25.45 17.56 -1.20
CA ARG A 49 -25.37 16.14 -1.62
C ARG A 49 -26.51 15.76 -2.55
N LEU A 50 -27.74 16.14 -2.22
CA LEU A 50 -28.89 15.84 -3.06
C LEU A 50 -28.80 16.60 -4.40
N ALA A 51 -28.42 17.89 -4.37
CA ALA A 51 -28.22 18.68 -5.57
C ALA A 51 -27.17 18.05 -6.52
N TYR A 52 -26.04 17.56 -5.99
CA TYR A 52 -25.05 16.87 -6.80
C TYR A 52 -25.58 15.52 -7.32
N GLY A 53 -26.25 14.73 -6.46
CA GLY A 53 -26.82 13.44 -6.83
C GLY A 53 -27.91 13.51 -7.90
N VAL A 54 -28.68 14.60 -7.96
CA VAL A 54 -29.65 14.85 -9.03
C VAL A 54 -28.94 15.05 -10.37
N LEU A 55 -27.82 15.77 -10.39
CA LEU A 55 -27.01 15.99 -11.61
C LEU A 55 -26.28 14.72 -12.06
N GLU A 56 -26.00 13.77 -11.18
CA GLU A 56 -25.47 12.46 -11.58
C GLU A 56 -26.49 11.60 -12.35
N ARG A 57 -27.79 11.87 -12.17
CA ARG A 57 -28.88 10.99 -12.58
C ARG A 57 -29.72 11.53 -13.73
N PHE A 58 -29.82 12.86 -13.87
CA PHE A 58 -30.71 13.51 -14.84
C PHE A 58 -30.02 14.65 -15.59
N ILE A 59 -30.37 14.83 -16.87
CA ILE A 59 -29.82 15.90 -17.71
C ILE A 59 -30.73 17.12 -17.65
N LEU A 60 -30.32 18.09 -16.82
CA LEU A 60 -31.09 19.30 -16.50
C LEU A 60 -30.34 20.57 -16.94
N THR A 61 -31.08 21.62 -17.23
CA THR A 61 -30.56 22.99 -17.29
C THR A 61 -30.35 23.55 -15.88
N GLU A 62 -29.55 24.61 -15.75
CA GLU A 62 -29.27 25.24 -14.45
C GLU A 62 -30.55 25.76 -13.78
N ASN A 63 -31.51 26.24 -14.58
CA ASN A 63 -32.78 26.74 -14.09
C ASN A 63 -33.68 25.58 -13.60
N GLU A 64 -33.79 24.50 -14.38
CA GLU A 64 -34.55 23.30 -14.01
C GLU A 64 -34.03 22.65 -12.72
N HIS A 65 -32.71 22.52 -12.59
CA HIS A 65 -32.09 21.97 -11.38
C HIS A 65 -32.31 22.86 -10.15
N ARG A 66 -32.17 24.17 -10.32
CA ARG A 66 -32.40 25.15 -9.26
C ARG A 66 -33.84 25.16 -8.78
N GLU A 67 -34.80 25.10 -9.70
CA GLU A 67 -36.23 25.03 -9.40
C GLU A 67 -36.54 23.81 -8.53
N LEU A 68 -36.10 22.62 -8.98
CA LEU A 68 -36.34 21.36 -8.27
C LEU A 68 -35.73 21.31 -6.88
N MET A 69 -34.51 21.84 -6.72
CA MET A 69 -33.84 21.86 -5.42
C MET A 69 -34.42 22.89 -4.45
N LEU A 70 -34.96 24.00 -4.96
CA LEU A 70 -35.71 24.96 -4.13
C LEU A 70 -37.08 24.40 -3.71
N GLU A 71 -37.75 23.62 -4.57
CA GLU A 71 -38.97 22.88 -4.22
C GLU A 71 -38.69 21.86 -3.12
N TRP A 72 -37.59 21.11 -3.21
CA TRP A 72 -37.17 20.18 -2.15
C TRP A 72 -36.85 20.90 -0.83
N ASN A 73 -36.19 22.07 -0.87
CA ASN A 73 -35.81 22.80 0.33
C ASN A 73 -37.01 23.19 1.22
N GLN A 74 -38.20 23.36 0.65
CA GLN A 74 -39.43 23.64 1.41
C GLN A 74 -39.85 22.48 2.32
N ARG A 75 -39.31 21.28 2.11
CA ARG A 75 -39.58 20.09 2.92
C ARG A 75 -38.67 19.98 4.14
N ASN A 76 -37.59 20.77 4.20
CA ASN A 76 -36.72 20.82 5.37
C ASN A 76 -37.41 21.53 6.53
N SER A 77 -37.08 21.15 7.76
CA SER A 77 -37.69 21.75 8.96
C SER A 77 -36.62 22.31 9.91
N PRO A 78 -36.41 23.64 9.98
CA PRO A 78 -36.97 24.64 9.06
C PRO A 78 -36.35 24.58 7.64
N PRO A 79 -36.92 25.25 6.63
CA PRO A 79 -36.25 25.43 5.33
C PRO A 79 -34.94 26.22 5.46
N LEU A 80 -33.97 25.97 4.59
CA LEU A 80 -32.80 26.87 4.47
C LEU A 80 -33.26 28.24 3.97
N ALA A 81 -32.59 29.31 4.42
CA ALA A 81 -32.77 30.62 3.83
C ALA A 81 -32.48 30.56 2.32
N ARG A 82 -33.23 31.30 1.50
CA ARG A 82 -33.17 31.21 0.04
C ARG A 82 -31.75 31.41 -0.50
N GLU A 83 -30.98 32.33 0.08
CA GLU A 83 -29.59 32.61 -0.31
C GLU A 83 -28.65 31.44 0.02
N GLU A 84 -28.83 30.79 1.18
CA GLU A 84 -28.04 29.63 1.59
C GLU A 84 -28.35 28.40 0.71
N ALA A 85 -29.62 28.17 0.40
CA ALA A 85 -30.04 27.12 -0.53
C ALA A 85 -29.43 27.34 -1.92
N LEU A 86 -29.48 28.58 -2.44
CA LEU A 86 -28.88 28.93 -3.73
C LEU A 86 -27.36 28.77 -3.74
N ALA A 87 -26.67 29.10 -2.64
CA ALA A 87 -25.22 28.88 -2.51
C ALA A 87 -24.87 27.38 -2.52
N ALA A 88 -25.64 26.55 -1.80
CA ALA A 88 -25.46 25.10 -1.76
C ALA A 88 -25.69 24.44 -3.13
N ILE A 89 -26.78 24.85 -3.81
CA ILE A 89 -27.14 24.41 -5.18
C ILE A 89 -26.05 24.82 -6.17
N ARG A 90 -25.59 26.07 -6.15
CA ARG A 90 -24.53 26.56 -7.04
C ARG A 90 -23.20 25.84 -6.79
N SER A 91 -22.85 25.58 -5.54
CA SER A 91 -21.64 24.81 -5.19
C SER A 91 -21.71 23.39 -5.74
N ALA A 92 -22.88 22.73 -5.66
CA ALA A 92 -23.10 21.41 -6.23
C ALA A 92 -23.01 21.41 -7.76
N TRP A 93 -23.60 22.43 -8.41
CA TRP A 93 -23.52 22.62 -9.87
C TRP A 93 -22.08 22.82 -10.36
N LEU A 94 -21.31 23.71 -9.73
CA LEU A 94 -19.90 23.94 -10.06
C LEU A 94 -19.01 22.72 -9.77
N ALA A 95 -19.32 21.95 -8.74
CA ALA A 95 -18.64 20.67 -8.49
C ALA A 95 -18.96 19.64 -9.59
N ALA A 96 -20.23 19.54 -10.01
CA ALA A 96 -20.66 18.64 -11.07
C ALA A 96 -20.03 19.00 -12.44
N ASP A 97 -19.93 20.30 -12.76
CA ASP A 97 -19.28 20.77 -13.99
C ASP A 97 -17.76 20.51 -13.97
N ARG A 98 -17.07 20.78 -12.84
CA ARG A 98 -15.63 20.44 -12.67
C ARG A 98 -15.37 18.94 -12.82
N ASN A 99 -16.30 18.11 -12.35
CA ASN A 99 -16.20 16.65 -12.42
C ASN A 99 -16.77 16.06 -13.73
N ARG A 100 -17.20 16.90 -14.69
CA ARG A 100 -17.78 16.51 -15.99
C ARG A 100 -18.97 15.54 -15.87
N VAL A 101 -19.82 15.74 -14.87
CA VAL A 101 -21.02 14.93 -14.67
C VAL A 101 -22.00 15.14 -15.84
N LYS A 102 -22.55 14.04 -16.38
CA LYS A 102 -23.38 14.06 -17.61
C LYS A 102 -24.63 14.96 -17.51
N GLY A 103 -25.14 15.22 -16.31
CA GLY A 103 -26.41 15.90 -16.10
C GLY A 103 -26.41 17.42 -16.28
N THR A 104 -25.25 18.06 -16.45
CA THR A 104 -25.21 19.50 -16.76
C THR A 104 -25.41 19.68 -18.27
N LYS A 105 -26.61 20.13 -18.72
CA LYS A 105 -26.73 20.62 -20.10
C LYS A 105 -25.81 21.82 -20.24
N ARG A 106 -24.70 21.65 -20.97
CA ARG A 106 -23.95 22.79 -21.49
C ARG A 106 -24.90 23.58 -22.37
N THR A 107 -25.36 24.72 -21.88
CA THR A 107 -25.96 25.72 -22.75
C THR A 107 -24.93 26.04 -23.83
N GLU A 108 -25.33 25.85 -25.09
CA GLU A 108 -24.68 26.49 -26.21
C GLU A 108 -24.48 27.98 -25.85
N LEU A 109 -23.26 28.47 -25.98
CA LEU A 109 -22.97 29.88 -25.81
C LEU A 109 -23.92 30.69 -26.69
N PRO A 110 -24.69 31.66 -26.16
CA PRO A 110 -25.30 32.67 -27.01
C PRO A 110 -24.17 33.57 -27.52
N SER A 111 -24.12 33.70 -28.84
CA SER A 111 -23.31 34.67 -29.57
C SER A 111 -23.42 36.08 -28.99
N LYS A 112 -22.30 36.82 -29.01
CA LYS A 112 -22.25 38.26 -28.77
C LYS A 112 -23.29 39.01 -29.61
N THR A 113 -24.21 39.74 -28.96
CA THR A 113 -24.80 40.98 -29.48
C THR A 113 -25.36 41.84 -28.33
N PRO A 114 -25.36 43.18 -28.46
CA PRO A 114 -25.37 44.14 -27.35
C PRO A 114 -26.76 44.41 -26.76
N ALA A 115 -26.78 44.92 -25.53
CA ALA A 115 -27.98 45.25 -24.78
C ALA A 115 -28.75 46.47 -25.38
N PRO A 116 -30.10 46.43 -25.43
CA PRO A 116 -30.93 47.61 -25.67
C PRO A 116 -31.17 48.41 -24.37
N PRO A 117 -31.49 49.72 -24.45
CA PRO A 117 -31.61 50.62 -23.30
C PRO A 117 -32.97 50.46 -22.59
N PRO A 118 -33.11 50.97 -21.34
CA PRO A 118 -34.38 50.96 -20.62
C PRO A 118 -35.37 52.01 -21.18
N PRO A 119 -36.70 51.77 -21.13
CA PRO A 119 -37.73 52.72 -21.54
C PRO A 119 -38.03 53.80 -20.48
N GLY A 120 -38.67 54.88 -20.95
CA GLY A 120 -38.94 56.18 -20.30
C GLY A 120 -39.84 56.14 -19.06
N ASP A 121 -40.01 57.24 -18.32
CA ASP A 121 -40.70 58.50 -18.68
C ASP A 121 -40.09 59.70 -17.91
N SER A 122 -40.21 60.99 -18.26
CA SER A 122 -40.78 61.73 -19.39
C SER A 122 -40.22 63.17 -19.34
N ASP A 123 -40.34 63.85 -20.49
CA ASP A 123 -40.36 65.31 -20.72
C ASP A 123 -39.06 66.10 -21.01
N ILE A 124 -39.04 66.49 -22.30
CA ILE A 124 -38.16 67.27 -23.22
C ILE A 124 -38.19 68.79 -22.84
N PRO A 125 -37.41 69.78 -23.41
CA PRO A 125 -36.42 69.87 -24.53
C PRO A 125 -35.08 70.57 -24.14
N SER A 126 -34.06 70.88 -24.96
CA SER A 126 -33.54 70.55 -26.31
C SER A 126 -32.20 71.31 -26.47
N LEU A 127 -31.41 70.92 -27.48
CA LEU A 127 -30.34 71.67 -28.18
C LEU A 127 -28.91 71.72 -27.57
N SER A 128 -27.96 71.59 -28.50
CA SER A 128 -26.52 71.30 -28.48
C SER A 128 -25.66 72.57 -28.71
N PRO A 129 -24.33 72.56 -29.06
CA PRO A 129 -23.13 71.75 -28.70
C PRO A 129 -21.82 72.61 -28.46
N LYS A 130 -20.66 71.94 -28.28
CA LYS A 130 -19.22 72.39 -28.48
C LYS A 130 -18.58 73.23 -27.35
N ASP A 131 -17.26 73.23 -27.06
CA ASP A 131 -16.02 72.65 -27.61
C ASP A 131 -14.84 72.91 -26.62
N LYS A 132 -13.77 72.08 -26.71
CA LYS A 132 -12.31 72.41 -26.66
C LYS A 132 -11.44 72.50 -25.36
N ASN A 133 -10.34 71.73 -25.46
CA ASN A 133 -8.90 72.03 -25.21
C ASN A 133 -8.16 71.48 -23.95
N LEU A 134 -7.34 70.45 -24.20
CA LEU A 134 -5.87 70.29 -24.11
C LEU A 134 -5.01 70.91 -22.97
N ASP A 135 -4.13 70.01 -22.47
CA ASP A 135 -2.75 70.10 -21.96
C ASP A 135 -2.40 70.79 -20.63
N GLY A 136 -1.61 70.07 -19.81
CA GLY A 136 -0.99 70.55 -18.58
C GLY A 136 -0.21 69.48 -17.80
N ASP A 137 1.11 69.51 -17.98
CA ASP A 137 2.18 68.79 -17.27
C ASP A 137 2.09 68.94 -15.72
N THR A 138 2.29 67.86 -14.96
CA THR A 138 2.53 67.93 -13.49
C THR A 138 3.46 66.82 -12.99
N PRO A 139 4.28 67.09 -11.95
CA PRO A 139 5.50 66.35 -11.67
C PRO A 139 5.31 65.08 -10.84
N ASP A 140 6.20 64.12 -11.12
CA ASP A 140 6.33 62.78 -10.53
C ASP A 140 6.48 62.85 -8.98
N LYS A 141 5.53 62.26 -8.25
CA LYS A 141 5.64 62.08 -6.79
C LYS A 141 6.61 60.92 -6.51
N PRO A 142 7.54 61.06 -5.55
CA PRO A 142 8.53 60.02 -5.29
C PRO A 142 7.84 58.72 -4.84
N LYS A 143 8.01 57.64 -5.63
CA LYS A 143 7.59 56.29 -5.25
C LYS A 143 8.29 55.90 -3.95
N LYS A 144 7.54 55.90 -2.82
CA LYS A 144 7.95 55.24 -1.57
C LYS A 144 8.42 53.83 -1.94
N LYS A 145 9.69 53.49 -1.64
CA LYS A 145 10.21 52.11 -1.74
C LYS A 145 9.25 51.20 -0.97
N ARG A 146 8.36 50.50 -1.69
CA ARG A 146 7.47 49.51 -1.08
C ARG A 146 8.37 48.42 -0.51
N GLY A 147 8.28 48.20 0.80
CA GLY A 147 8.99 47.10 1.45
C GLY A 147 8.63 45.75 0.80
N PRO A 148 9.41 44.70 1.06
CA PRO A 148 9.22 43.39 0.44
C PRO A 148 7.76 42.94 0.59
N SER A 149 7.20 42.43 -0.51
CA SER A 149 5.81 41.98 -0.55
C SER A 149 5.58 40.83 0.43
N LEU A 150 4.34 40.55 0.80
CA LEU A 150 4.02 39.40 1.66
C LEU A 150 4.51 38.08 1.05
N ARG A 151 4.54 37.99 -0.29
CA ARG A 151 5.13 36.87 -1.03
C ARG A 151 6.66 36.79 -0.81
N ASP A 152 7.38 37.90 -0.96
CA ASP A 152 8.84 37.91 -0.79
C ASP A 152 9.24 37.54 0.65
N ARG A 153 8.46 38.01 1.62
CA ARG A 153 8.61 37.65 3.04
C ARG A 153 8.35 36.16 3.29
N MET A 154 7.36 35.58 2.63
CA MET A 154 7.11 34.14 2.74
C MET A 154 8.27 33.34 2.13
N LEU A 155 8.76 33.74 0.95
CA LEU A 155 9.87 33.07 0.30
C LEU A 155 11.17 33.16 1.11
N SER A 156 11.39 34.25 1.86
CA SER A 156 12.57 34.37 2.73
C SER A 156 12.56 33.42 3.94
N LEU A 157 11.44 32.77 4.25
CA LEU A 157 11.36 31.77 5.32
C LEU A 157 11.84 30.38 4.86
N ILE A 158 11.99 30.18 3.55
CA ILE A 158 12.46 28.90 2.99
C ILE A 158 13.98 28.94 2.93
N ASP A 159 14.64 28.15 3.77
CA ASP A 159 16.06 27.88 3.63
C ASP A 159 16.28 26.78 2.58
N LYS A 160 16.91 27.15 1.45
CA LYS A 160 17.18 26.20 0.37
C LYS A 160 18.09 25.05 0.79
N ARG A 161 18.93 25.25 1.80
CA ARG A 161 19.91 24.26 2.26
C ARG A 161 19.25 23.09 3.00
N THR A 162 18.01 23.28 3.47
CA THR A 162 17.26 22.23 4.17
C THR A 162 16.46 21.35 3.22
N LEU A 163 16.35 21.75 1.94
CA LEU A 163 15.57 21.06 0.92
C LEU A 163 16.41 19.98 0.23
N PHE A 164 15.80 18.83 0.01
CA PHE A 164 16.35 17.70 -0.74
C PHE A 164 15.22 16.91 -1.39
N HIS A 165 15.51 15.97 -2.28
CA HIS A 165 14.50 15.11 -2.90
C HIS A 165 14.88 13.63 -2.82
N SER A 166 13.87 12.76 -2.88
CA SER A 166 14.08 11.31 -3.07
C SER A 166 14.21 10.96 -4.55
N ALA A 167 14.65 9.74 -4.86
CA ALA A 167 14.75 9.23 -6.23
C ALA A 167 13.42 9.27 -7.00
N GLU A 168 12.27 9.27 -6.31
CA GLU A 168 10.93 9.41 -6.88
C GLU A 168 10.55 10.87 -7.21
N GLY A 169 11.42 11.84 -6.90
CA GLY A 169 11.19 13.27 -7.07
C GLY A 169 10.26 13.87 -6.01
N ILE A 170 10.11 13.23 -4.85
CA ILE A 170 9.38 13.82 -3.72
C ILE A 170 10.34 14.73 -2.98
N VAL A 171 9.95 16.00 -2.82
CA VAL A 171 10.76 17.02 -2.15
C VAL A 171 10.45 17.07 -0.66
N TYR A 172 11.50 17.01 0.16
CA TYR A 172 11.48 17.06 1.61
C TYR A 172 12.22 18.28 2.15
N SER A 173 11.95 18.62 3.41
CA SER A 173 12.68 19.67 4.12
C SER A 173 13.04 19.23 5.54
N ARG A 174 14.27 19.54 5.97
CA ARG A 174 14.76 19.41 7.35
C ARG A 174 14.33 20.64 8.16
N LEU A 175 13.38 20.48 9.06
CA LEU A 175 12.79 21.57 9.85
C LEU A 175 13.31 21.54 11.29
N MET A 176 13.88 22.64 11.76
CA MET A 176 14.17 22.81 13.18
C MET A 176 12.87 23.14 13.94
N ILE A 177 12.43 22.23 14.80
CA ILE A 177 11.20 22.34 15.60
C ILE A 177 11.56 21.93 17.03
N ASN A 178 11.25 22.78 18.02
CA ASN A 178 11.45 22.48 19.44
C ASN A 178 12.84 21.91 19.81
N GLY A 179 13.91 22.35 19.14
CA GLY A 179 15.29 21.95 19.42
C GLY A 179 15.74 20.62 18.77
N HIS A 180 14.95 20.06 17.86
CA HIS A 180 15.31 18.90 17.06
C HIS A 180 14.97 19.11 15.57
N ILE A 181 15.50 18.25 14.71
CA ILE A 181 15.22 18.27 13.27
C ILE A 181 14.10 17.26 12.96
N GLU A 182 13.01 17.76 12.38
CA GLU A 182 11.96 16.95 11.76
C GLU A 182 12.11 16.95 10.24
N ILE A 183 11.75 15.85 9.56
CA ILE A 183 11.74 15.78 8.09
C ILE A 183 10.30 15.62 7.62
N HIS A 184 9.87 16.52 6.73
CA HIS A 184 8.52 16.54 6.17
C HIS A 184 8.56 16.79 4.67
N ALA A 185 7.66 16.16 3.91
CA ALA A 185 7.52 16.50 2.51
C ALA A 185 6.96 17.93 2.38
N VAL A 186 7.45 18.72 1.43
CA VAL A 186 7.06 20.13 1.32
C VAL A 186 5.57 20.31 0.95
N ARG A 187 4.96 19.28 0.37
CA ARG A 187 3.51 19.24 0.06
C ARG A 187 2.65 18.68 1.19
N GLU A 188 3.22 18.22 2.29
CA GLU A 188 2.45 17.75 3.44
C GLU A 188 1.86 18.90 4.25
N ASP A 189 0.73 18.58 4.89
CA ASP A 189 0.02 19.48 5.78
C ASP A 189 0.88 20.00 6.94
N ARG A 190 1.81 19.17 7.42
CA ARG A 190 2.73 19.54 8.51
C ARG A 190 3.68 20.66 8.09
N TYR A 191 4.33 20.53 6.93
CA TYR A 191 5.20 21.59 6.38
C TYR A 191 4.40 22.89 6.16
N ARG A 192 3.20 22.77 5.58
CA ARG A 192 2.29 23.92 5.37
C ARG A 192 1.96 24.65 6.67
N ARG A 193 1.65 23.92 7.75
CA ARG A 193 1.35 24.51 9.07
C ARG A 193 2.60 25.11 9.71
N TRP A 194 3.75 24.46 9.61
CA TRP A 194 5.03 24.99 10.10
C TRP A 194 5.37 26.31 9.41
N LEU A 195 5.32 26.37 8.08
CA LEU A 195 5.63 27.58 7.31
C LEU A 195 4.67 28.73 7.65
N SER A 196 3.38 28.40 7.86
CA SER A 196 2.38 29.37 8.32
C SER A 196 2.71 29.92 9.71
N MET A 197 3.14 29.07 10.63
CA MET A 197 3.56 29.46 11.97
C MET A 197 4.79 30.38 11.91
N GLN A 198 5.82 30.04 11.14
CA GLN A 198 7.02 30.88 10.97
C GLN A 198 6.65 32.27 10.44
N PHE A 199 5.72 32.33 9.48
CA PHE A 199 5.22 33.60 8.94
C PHE A 199 4.47 34.43 9.98
N VAL A 200 3.61 33.80 10.79
CA VAL A 200 2.91 34.48 11.90
C VAL A 200 3.92 35.00 12.92
N THR A 201 4.90 34.19 13.33
CA THR A 201 5.96 34.60 14.26
C THR A 201 6.74 35.81 13.74
N MET A 202 7.06 35.83 12.44
CA MET A 202 7.81 36.94 11.83
C MET A 202 6.97 38.22 11.64
N THR A 203 5.67 38.09 11.36
CA THR A 203 4.84 39.24 10.89
C THR A 203 3.69 39.63 11.81
N GLY A 204 3.34 38.80 12.78
CA GLY A 204 2.16 38.92 13.63
C GLY A 204 0.82 38.68 12.92
N LYS A 205 0.82 38.27 11.64
CA LYS A 205 -0.40 38.07 10.84
C LYS A 205 -0.39 36.73 10.12
N PRO A 206 -1.56 36.10 9.91
CA PRO A 206 -1.63 34.87 9.13
C PRO A 206 -1.29 35.14 7.66
N PRO A 207 -0.65 34.18 6.97
CA PRO A 207 -0.43 34.30 5.54
C PRO A 207 -1.73 34.10 4.75
N SER A 208 -1.79 34.66 3.53
CA SER A 208 -2.85 34.30 2.59
C SER A 208 -2.59 32.90 2.00
N ASN A 209 -3.67 32.18 1.64
CA ASN A 209 -3.55 30.88 0.97
C ASN A 209 -2.71 30.95 -0.31
N GLN A 210 -2.82 32.05 -1.07
CA GLN A 210 -2.04 32.25 -2.29
C GLN A 210 -0.53 32.34 -1.98
N ALA A 211 -0.14 33.18 -1.03
CA ALA A 211 1.27 33.34 -0.68
C ALA A 211 1.89 32.04 -0.16
N LEU A 212 1.13 31.26 0.60
CA LEU A 212 1.56 29.97 1.12
C LEU A 212 1.75 28.92 0.01
N ASN A 213 0.79 28.83 -0.93
CA ASN A 213 0.88 27.92 -2.07
C ASN A 213 2.04 28.30 -3.01
N ASP A 214 2.22 29.60 -3.27
CA ASP A 214 3.35 30.10 -4.08
C ASP A 214 4.69 29.70 -3.45
N ALA A 215 4.81 29.82 -2.13
CA ALA A 215 6.02 29.45 -1.42
C ALA A 215 6.28 27.95 -1.41
N ILE A 216 5.25 27.13 -1.20
CA ILE A 216 5.38 25.65 -1.29
C ILE A 216 5.80 25.23 -2.70
N ASN A 217 5.20 25.80 -3.75
CA ASN A 217 5.57 25.50 -5.14
C ASN A 217 7.03 25.90 -5.44
N VAL A 218 7.50 27.01 -4.87
CA VAL A 218 8.90 27.45 -5.02
C VAL A 218 9.85 26.54 -4.22
N ALA A 219 9.48 26.13 -3.00
CA ALA A 219 10.26 25.18 -2.21
C ALA A 219 10.38 23.83 -2.94
N GLU A 220 9.29 23.33 -3.51
CA GLU A 220 9.32 22.12 -4.33
C GLU A 220 10.24 22.29 -5.54
N GLY A 221 10.10 23.39 -6.31
CA GLY A 221 10.99 23.64 -7.45
C GLY A 221 12.47 23.78 -7.06
N TRP A 222 12.78 24.37 -5.90
CA TRP A 222 14.16 24.42 -5.43
C TRP A 222 14.67 23.06 -4.98
N GLY A 223 13.89 22.29 -4.23
CA GLY A 223 14.32 20.96 -3.79
C GLY A 223 14.49 19.98 -4.94
N ASP A 224 13.59 19.99 -5.92
CA ASP A 224 13.60 19.07 -7.08
C ASP A 224 14.77 19.36 -8.03
N PHE A 225 15.02 20.64 -8.36
CA PHE A 225 16.04 21.00 -9.35
C PHE A 225 17.39 21.45 -8.78
N GLN A 226 17.47 21.80 -7.49
CA GLN A 226 18.69 22.34 -6.87
C GLN A 226 19.06 21.63 -5.56
N GLY A 227 18.14 20.89 -4.93
CA GLY A 227 18.42 20.12 -3.74
C GLY A 227 19.22 18.85 -4.07
N PRO A 228 20.00 18.31 -3.11
CA PRO A 228 20.62 17.00 -3.29
C PRO A 228 19.56 15.89 -3.29
N GLU A 229 19.90 14.78 -3.93
CA GLU A 229 19.13 13.54 -3.82
C GLU A 229 19.54 12.79 -2.54
N HIS A 230 18.57 12.42 -1.71
CA HIS A 230 18.78 11.58 -0.52
C HIS A 230 17.67 10.55 -0.39
N GLU A 231 18.04 9.34 0.06
CA GLU A 231 17.07 8.33 0.43
C GLU A 231 16.28 8.73 1.69
N VAL A 232 15.01 8.31 1.72
CA VAL A 232 14.08 8.57 2.80
C VAL A 232 13.51 7.27 3.32
N PHE A 233 13.48 7.13 4.64
CA PHE A 233 13.16 5.88 5.32
C PHE A 233 11.94 6.03 6.23
N ILE A 234 11.26 4.91 6.47
CA ILE A 234 10.22 4.80 7.49
C ILE A 234 10.61 3.71 8.48
N ARG A 235 10.63 4.05 9.77
CA ARG A 235 11.02 3.20 10.92
C ARG A 235 12.44 2.63 10.88
N VAL A 236 12.85 1.91 9.83
CA VAL A 236 14.17 1.32 9.66
C VAL A 236 14.85 1.95 8.45
N GLY A 237 16.12 2.32 8.59
CA GLY A 237 16.88 2.97 7.56
C GLY A 237 18.36 2.64 7.63
N HIS A 238 19.13 3.20 6.69
CA HIS A 238 20.57 3.02 6.63
C HIS A 238 21.23 4.28 6.09
N ALA A 239 22.46 4.54 6.53
CA ALA A 239 23.29 5.63 6.04
C ALA A 239 24.74 5.41 6.49
N ASP A 240 25.71 5.80 5.67
CA ASP A 240 27.14 5.75 6.01
C ASP A 240 27.62 4.36 6.51
N GLY A 241 27.10 3.29 5.91
CA GLY A 241 27.43 1.91 6.28
C GLY A 241 26.84 1.43 7.61
N LYS A 242 25.98 2.24 8.26
CA LYS A 242 25.30 1.90 9.52
C LYS A 242 23.82 1.70 9.31
N HIS A 243 23.16 1.07 10.28
CA HIS A 243 21.71 0.87 10.25
C HIS A 243 21.05 1.65 11.37
N TYR A 244 19.79 2.02 11.16
CA TYR A 244 19.07 2.90 12.07
C TYR A 244 17.65 2.40 12.30
N LEU A 245 17.18 2.52 13.54
CA LEU A 245 15.79 2.30 13.94
C LEU A 245 15.24 3.58 14.58
N ASP A 246 14.29 4.24 13.93
CA ASP A 246 13.61 5.42 14.48
C ASP A 246 12.77 5.02 15.71
N LEU A 247 13.02 5.68 16.84
CA LEU A 247 12.24 5.47 18.06
C LEU A 247 10.85 6.07 17.96
N CYS A 248 10.58 6.95 17.00
CA CYS A 248 9.34 7.73 16.92
C CYS A 248 9.03 8.55 18.18
N ASP A 249 10.03 8.80 19.03
CA ASP A 249 9.88 9.61 20.23
C ASP A 249 9.78 11.10 19.93
N ARG A 250 9.32 11.88 20.90
CA ARG A 250 9.07 13.33 20.71
C ARG A 250 10.33 14.14 20.45
N ASP A 251 11.50 13.61 20.81
CA ASP A 251 12.79 14.27 20.69
C ASP A 251 13.52 13.94 19.36
N TRP A 252 12.89 13.16 18.48
CA TRP A 252 13.45 12.73 17.19
C TRP A 252 14.76 11.98 17.33
N ASN A 253 14.78 10.99 18.22
CA ASN A 253 15.88 10.06 18.38
C ASN A 253 15.71 8.80 17.51
N CYS A 254 16.82 8.22 17.12
CA CYS A 254 16.93 6.90 16.51
C CYS A 254 17.99 6.08 17.25
N ILE A 255 17.98 4.77 17.04
CA ILE A 255 19.04 3.86 17.45
C ILE A 255 19.93 3.65 16.23
N GLU A 256 21.20 4.02 16.33
CA GLU A 256 22.26 3.69 15.37
C GLU A 256 22.87 2.34 15.74
N VAL A 257 22.98 1.43 14.78
CA VAL A 257 23.49 0.05 14.95
C VAL A 257 24.61 -0.20 13.96
N ASP A 258 25.71 -0.76 14.45
CA ASP A 258 26.83 -1.26 13.66
C ASP A 258 27.41 -2.54 14.29
N ALA A 259 28.52 -3.03 13.74
CA ALA A 259 29.21 -4.22 14.23
C ALA A 259 29.75 -4.06 15.67
N ASP A 260 29.93 -2.85 16.19
CA ASP A 260 30.48 -2.63 17.54
C ASP A 260 29.38 -2.51 18.61
N GLY A 261 28.13 -2.33 18.20
CA GLY A 261 26.98 -2.29 19.09
C GLY A 261 25.91 -1.33 18.59
N TRP A 262 25.14 -0.77 19.52
CA TRP A 262 24.13 0.22 19.22
C TRP A 262 24.13 1.39 20.21
N ARG A 263 23.60 2.53 19.76
CA ARG A 263 23.56 3.79 20.53
C ARG A 263 22.42 4.69 20.08
N ILE A 264 21.81 5.39 21.03
CA ILE A 264 20.75 6.37 20.73
C ILE A 264 21.40 7.65 20.20
N ARG A 265 20.89 8.18 19.09
CA ARG A 265 21.33 9.41 18.42
C ARG A 265 20.12 10.28 18.11
N LYS A 266 20.32 11.59 18.04
CA LYS A 266 19.32 12.48 17.42
C LYS A 266 19.37 12.27 15.92
N ILE A 267 18.22 12.11 15.27
CA ILE A 267 18.11 11.94 13.82
C ILE A 267 18.83 13.08 13.08
N GLY A 268 18.69 14.31 13.59
CA GLY A 268 19.33 15.50 13.04
C GLY A 268 20.86 15.46 12.99
N ASP A 269 21.51 14.62 13.82
CA ASP A 269 22.96 14.43 13.90
C ASP A 269 23.45 13.25 13.03
N THR A 270 22.55 12.64 12.25
CA THR A 270 22.84 11.52 11.35
C THR A 270 22.52 11.90 9.90
N ASN A 271 22.98 11.09 8.95
CA ASN A 271 22.60 11.20 7.53
C ASN A 271 21.43 10.28 7.15
N CYS A 272 20.73 9.71 8.14
CA CYS A 272 19.57 8.85 7.92
C CYS A 272 18.28 9.69 7.99
N HIS A 273 17.61 9.86 6.85
CA HIS A 273 16.44 10.74 6.73
C HIS A 273 15.14 9.97 6.97
N PHE A 274 14.59 10.04 8.18
CA PHE A 274 13.32 9.40 8.51
C PHE A 274 12.11 10.32 8.30
N VAL A 275 11.05 9.77 7.70
CA VAL A 275 9.70 10.35 7.72
C VAL A 275 8.81 9.53 8.64
N ARG A 276 7.92 10.23 9.36
CA ARG A 276 6.99 9.61 10.30
C ARG A 276 5.56 9.74 9.78
N ALA A 277 4.99 8.61 9.40
CA ALA A 277 3.62 8.53 8.95
C ALA A 277 2.62 8.69 10.11
N ASP A 278 1.40 9.12 9.77
CA ASP A 278 0.30 9.19 10.72
C ASP A 278 0.01 7.80 11.31
N GLY A 279 0.02 7.73 12.64
CA GLY A 279 -0.26 6.49 13.39
C GLY A 279 0.98 5.74 13.85
N MET A 280 2.20 6.07 13.38
CA MET A 280 3.43 5.56 14.00
C MET A 280 3.48 5.95 15.47
N LYS A 281 3.94 5.03 16.32
CA LYS A 281 4.06 5.23 17.77
C LYS A 281 5.50 5.09 18.23
N GLU A 282 5.76 5.71 19.37
CA GLU A 282 7.04 5.64 20.06
C GLU A 282 7.35 4.21 20.46
N LEU A 283 8.56 3.76 20.15
CA LEU A 283 9.17 2.56 20.71
C LEU A 283 9.75 2.89 22.08
N PRO A 284 9.73 1.96 23.04
CA PRO A 284 10.41 2.19 24.30
C PRO A 284 11.90 2.37 24.08
N ARG A 285 12.54 3.15 24.97
CA ARG A 285 13.99 3.23 25.00
C ARG A 285 14.57 1.85 25.34
N PRO A 286 15.44 1.27 24.50
CA PRO A 286 16.02 -0.06 24.76
C PRO A 286 16.96 -0.03 25.97
N VAL A 287 17.08 -1.18 26.63
CA VAL A 287 18.02 -1.41 27.73
C VAL A 287 19.24 -2.15 27.18
N LYS A 288 20.45 -1.73 27.56
CA LYS A 288 21.69 -2.45 27.24
C LYS A 288 21.70 -3.82 27.92
N ASP A 289 22.37 -4.79 27.30
CA ASP A 289 22.40 -6.17 27.78
C ASP A 289 20.97 -6.71 27.92
N GLY A 290 20.17 -6.47 26.88
CA GLY A 290 18.77 -6.86 26.85
C GLY A 290 18.63 -8.37 26.76
N ASN A 291 17.38 -8.84 26.73
CA ASN A 291 17.12 -10.27 26.73
C ASN A 291 15.98 -10.65 25.77
N LEU A 292 16.36 -11.26 24.65
CA LEU A 292 15.42 -11.74 23.64
C LEU A 292 14.60 -12.95 24.12
N THR A 293 15.07 -13.72 25.12
CA THR A 293 14.31 -14.87 25.66
C THR A 293 13.00 -14.46 26.31
N LEU A 294 12.90 -13.22 26.80
CA LEU A 294 11.68 -12.68 27.39
C LEU A 294 10.50 -12.62 26.40
N LEU A 295 10.78 -12.70 25.10
CA LEU A 295 9.75 -12.82 24.07
C LEU A 295 8.94 -14.12 24.22
N TRP A 296 9.53 -15.18 24.80
CA TRP A 296 8.89 -16.47 25.02
C TRP A 296 7.55 -16.34 25.77
N ASP A 297 7.49 -15.44 26.75
CA ASP A 297 6.31 -15.23 27.59
C ASP A 297 5.07 -14.71 26.83
N PHE A 298 5.26 -14.25 25.59
CA PHE A 298 4.25 -13.59 24.78
C PHE A 298 3.94 -14.31 23.46
N LEU A 299 4.65 -15.41 23.18
CA LEU A 299 4.42 -16.25 22.01
C LEU A 299 3.88 -17.61 22.46
N ASN A 300 2.72 -17.99 21.95
CA ASN A 300 2.09 -19.25 22.29
C ASN A 300 2.48 -20.37 21.31
N VAL A 301 3.76 -20.73 21.32
CA VAL A 301 4.43 -21.62 20.35
C VAL A 301 5.28 -22.67 21.08
N ASP A 302 5.82 -23.65 20.36
CA ASP A 302 6.90 -24.50 20.87
C ASP A 302 8.27 -23.83 20.66
N GLU A 303 9.33 -24.54 21.09
CA GLU A 303 10.71 -24.12 20.96
C GLU A 303 11.10 -23.80 19.51
N GLY A 304 10.79 -24.71 18.59
CA GLY A 304 11.05 -24.48 17.17
C GLY A 304 10.28 -23.27 16.61
N GLY A 305 9.01 -23.11 16.98
CA GLY A 305 8.21 -21.95 16.60
C GLY A 305 8.73 -20.63 17.17
N PHE A 306 9.30 -20.65 18.38
CA PHE A 306 9.95 -19.48 18.96
C PHE A 306 11.21 -19.11 18.17
N ILE A 307 12.09 -20.07 17.88
CA ILE A 307 13.31 -19.85 17.08
C ILE A 307 12.94 -19.23 15.74
N LEU A 308 11.94 -19.78 15.04
CA LEU A 308 11.46 -19.26 13.76
C LEU A 308 10.87 -17.85 13.86
N ALA A 309 10.06 -17.57 14.89
CA ALA A 309 9.46 -16.25 15.09
C ALA A 309 10.49 -15.17 15.47
N ALA A 310 11.43 -15.50 16.35
CA ALA A 310 12.52 -14.62 16.75
C ALA A 310 13.51 -14.39 15.60
N SER A 311 13.81 -15.43 14.81
CA SER A 311 14.60 -15.33 13.58
C SER A 311 13.94 -14.40 12.56
N TRP A 312 12.63 -14.54 12.35
CA TRP A 312 11.89 -13.61 11.48
C TRP A 312 11.99 -12.17 11.98
N LEU A 313 11.85 -11.94 13.29
CA LEU A 313 11.95 -10.61 13.89
C LEU A 313 13.34 -9.99 13.69
N LEU A 314 14.41 -10.78 13.85
CA LEU A 314 15.79 -10.37 13.59
C LEU A 314 16.03 -10.02 12.12
N GLY A 315 15.48 -10.79 11.19
CA GLY A 315 15.51 -10.43 9.77
C GLY A 315 14.68 -9.19 9.44
N ALA A 316 13.54 -8.99 10.13
CA ALA A 316 12.62 -7.89 9.87
C ALA A 316 13.16 -6.52 10.33
N VAL A 317 14.14 -6.46 11.23
CA VAL A 317 14.78 -5.19 11.63
C VAL A 317 15.91 -4.76 10.67
N ASN A 318 16.33 -5.64 9.76
CA ASN A 318 17.37 -5.30 8.78
C ASN A 318 16.81 -4.36 7.69
N PRO A 319 17.52 -3.30 7.26
CA PRO A 319 17.04 -2.38 6.22
C PRO A 319 16.94 -3.01 4.83
N PHE A 320 17.61 -4.15 4.62
CA PHE A 320 17.66 -4.84 3.33
C PHE A 320 16.90 -6.15 3.36
N GLY A 321 15.97 -6.33 2.42
CA GLY A 321 15.34 -7.61 2.16
C GLY A 321 16.25 -8.58 1.40
N PRO A 322 15.73 -9.76 0.99
CA PRO A 322 14.34 -10.16 1.08
C PRO A 322 13.88 -10.52 2.50
N TYR A 323 12.59 -10.30 2.79
CA TYR A 323 11.95 -10.65 4.06
C TYR A 323 11.01 -11.85 3.89
N PRO A 324 11.29 -13.02 4.50
CA PRO A 324 10.30 -14.08 4.53
C PRO A 324 8.96 -13.60 5.09
N ILE A 325 7.87 -14.14 4.56
CA ILE A 325 6.52 -13.83 5.05
C ILE A 325 6.28 -14.68 6.30
N LEU A 326 6.04 -14.06 7.45
CA LEU A 326 5.69 -14.81 8.66
C LEU A 326 4.22 -15.21 8.59
N ILE A 327 3.94 -16.50 8.74
CA ILE A 327 2.58 -17.04 8.83
C ILE A 327 2.38 -17.63 10.22
N LEU A 328 1.58 -16.97 11.05
CA LEU A 328 1.10 -17.52 12.32
C LEU A 328 -0.19 -18.28 12.08
N GLN A 329 -0.17 -19.60 12.25
CA GLN A 329 -1.32 -20.48 12.04
C GLN A 329 -1.68 -21.29 13.28
N GLY A 330 -2.91 -21.81 13.34
CA GLY A 330 -3.39 -22.59 14.47
C GLY A 330 -4.89 -22.42 14.68
N GLU A 331 -5.47 -23.22 15.57
CA GLU A 331 -6.91 -23.23 15.85
C GLU A 331 -7.39 -21.89 16.44
N GLN A 332 -8.70 -21.65 16.42
CA GLN A 332 -9.25 -20.46 17.08
C GLN A 332 -8.93 -20.48 18.58
N GLY A 333 -8.49 -19.33 19.13
CA GLY A 333 -8.11 -19.22 20.55
C GLY A 333 -6.66 -19.62 20.87
N SER A 334 -5.79 -19.77 19.86
CA SER A 334 -4.34 -20.01 20.01
C SER A 334 -3.49 -18.74 20.16
N ALA A 335 -4.11 -17.57 20.40
CA ALA A 335 -3.43 -16.27 20.56
C ALA A 335 -2.58 -15.75 19.36
N LYS A 336 -2.77 -16.28 18.14
CA LYS A 336 -2.08 -15.80 16.91
C LYS A 336 -2.09 -14.29 16.75
N THR A 337 -3.26 -13.66 16.87
CA THR A 337 -3.44 -12.21 16.72
C THR A 337 -2.65 -11.45 17.79
N THR A 338 -2.66 -11.93 19.04
CA THR A 338 -1.89 -11.30 20.12
C THR A 338 -0.38 -11.45 19.89
N SER A 339 0.10 -12.62 19.48
CA SER A 339 1.50 -12.83 19.12
C SER A 339 1.93 -11.98 17.92
N ALA A 340 1.05 -11.81 16.92
CA ALA A 340 1.28 -10.91 15.80
C ALA A 340 1.44 -9.44 16.21
N ARG A 341 0.58 -8.96 17.13
CA ARG A 341 0.68 -7.62 17.71
C ARG A 341 2.01 -7.42 18.44
N VAL A 342 2.40 -8.40 19.26
CA VAL A 342 3.66 -8.38 20.01
C VAL A 342 4.86 -8.30 19.04
N LEU A 343 4.96 -9.22 18.09
CA LEU A 343 6.07 -9.27 17.12
C LEU A 343 6.19 -7.96 16.33
N ARG A 344 5.07 -7.44 15.84
CA ARG A 344 5.06 -6.14 15.15
C ARG A 344 5.47 -5.00 16.08
N ALA A 345 4.92 -4.94 17.30
CA ALA A 345 5.17 -3.85 18.22
C ALA A 345 6.64 -3.74 18.64
N ILE A 346 7.40 -4.84 18.62
CA ILE A 346 8.82 -4.82 18.99
C ILE A 346 9.61 -3.84 18.11
N ILE A 347 9.34 -3.79 16.79
CA ILE A 347 10.07 -2.96 15.84
C ILE A 347 9.25 -1.86 15.17
N ASP A 348 7.92 -1.99 15.08
CA ASP A 348 7.05 -1.03 14.38
C ASP A 348 5.71 -0.83 15.10
N THR A 349 5.78 -0.28 16.32
CA THR A 349 4.58 0.09 17.09
C THR A 349 3.74 1.12 16.32
N SER A 350 2.44 0.86 16.18
CA SER A 350 1.51 1.69 15.40
C SER A 350 0.11 1.70 16.03
N ALA A 351 -0.66 2.77 15.78
CA ALA A 351 -2.07 2.87 16.16
C ALA A 351 -2.96 1.85 15.44
N MET A 352 -2.54 1.38 14.26
CA MET A 352 -3.25 0.35 13.50
C MET A 352 -2.34 -0.88 13.31
N GLU A 353 -2.29 -1.73 14.33
CA GLU A 353 -1.35 -2.85 14.43
C GLU A 353 -1.64 -4.00 13.45
N LEU A 354 -2.90 -4.32 13.19
CA LEU A 354 -3.28 -5.43 12.31
C LEU A 354 -4.54 -5.05 11.51
N GLN A 355 -4.61 -5.46 10.25
CA GLN A 355 -5.74 -5.12 9.38
C GLN A 355 -6.13 -6.28 8.47
N GLY A 356 -7.31 -6.20 7.85
CA GLY A 356 -7.64 -7.08 6.72
C GLY A 356 -6.84 -6.71 5.47
N ILE A 357 -6.67 -7.67 4.55
CA ILE A 357 -6.09 -7.42 3.23
C ILE A 357 -6.95 -6.35 2.51
N PRO A 358 -6.34 -5.33 1.88
CA PRO A 358 -7.09 -4.33 1.13
C PRO A 358 -7.79 -4.92 -0.09
N LYS A 359 -8.60 -4.11 -0.79
CA LYS A 359 -9.31 -4.57 -1.99
C LYS A 359 -8.41 -4.60 -3.23
N GLU A 360 -7.44 -3.69 -3.30
CA GLU A 360 -6.59 -3.49 -4.47
C GLU A 360 -5.12 -3.30 -4.07
N GLU A 361 -4.20 -3.69 -4.95
CA GLU A 361 -2.74 -3.60 -4.74
C GLU A 361 -2.27 -2.18 -4.43
N ARG A 362 -2.92 -1.16 -4.99
CA ARG A 362 -2.59 0.23 -4.73
C ARG A 362 -2.76 0.62 -3.25
N ASP A 363 -3.83 0.16 -2.60
CA ASP A 363 -4.06 0.44 -1.19
C ASP A 363 -3.03 -0.27 -0.30
N LEU A 364 -2.54 -1.44 -0.74
CA LEU A 364 -1.43 -2.12 -0.08
C LEU A 364 -0.15 -1.28 -0.16
N LEU A 365 0.15 -0.70 -1.32
CA LEU A 365 1.35 0.14 -1.50
C LEU A 365 1.31 1.39 -0.62
N VAL A 366 0.14 2.04 -0.51
CA VAL A 366 -0.03 3.16 0.44
C VAL A 366 0.28 2.72 1.87
N ARG A 367 -0.18 1.54 2.30
CA ARG A 367 0.16 1.01 3.64
C ARG A 367 1.64 0.73 3.78
N ALA A 368 2.27 0.21 2.74
CA ALA A 368 3.68 -0.16 2.72
C ALA A 368 4.62 1.07 2.72
N GLU A 369 4.20 2.18 2.13
CA GLU A 369 4.90 3.47 2.25
C GLU A 369 4.79 4.05 3.67
N ASN A 370 3.68 3.79 4.37
CA ASN A 370 3.36 4.36 5.68
C ASN A 370 3.57 3.40 6.87
N SER A 371 4.13 2.21 6.66
CA SER A 371 4.46 1.27 7.73
C SER A 371 5.64 0.38 7.33
N TRP A 372 6.48 0.03 8.30
CA TRP A 372 7.61 -0.86 8.05
C TRP A 372 7.19 -2.32 8.10
N VAL A 373 6.41 -2.72 9.11
CA VAL A 373 5.86 -4.07 9.19
C VAL A 373 4.40 -4.06 8.79
N LEU A 374 4.04 -4.90 7.83
CA LEU A 374 2.65 -5.08 7.40
C LEU A 374 2.04 -6.30 8.07
N GLY A 375 1.05 -6.08 8.91
CA GLY A 375 0.34 -7.15 9.62
C GLY A 375 -1.09 -7.35 9.11
N PHE A 376 -1.39 -8.55 8.63
CA PHE A 376 -2.72 -8.95 8.18
C PHE A 376 -3.31 -10.05 9.05
N ASP A 377 -4.49 -9.82 9.59
CA ASP A 377 -5.06 -10.67 10.64
C ASP A 377 -6.36 -11.36 10.21
N ASN A 378 -6.58 -12.54 10.81
CA ASN A 378 -7.77 -13.36 10.66
C ASN A 378 -8.06 -13.74 9.20
N LEU A 379 -7.04 -14.17 8.47
CA LEU A 379 -7.19 -14.61 7.11
C LEU A 379 -7.72 -16.05 7.07
N SER A 380 -8.74 -16.28 6.25
CA SER A 380 -9.22 -17.64 5.97
C SER A 380 -8.54 -18.26 4.76
N ARG A 381 -8.21 -17.44 3.75
CA ARG A 381 -7.58 -17.85 2.48
C ARG A 381 -6.82 -16.68 1.88
N ILE A 382 -5.82 -16.99 1.05
CA ILE A 382 -5.09 -16.03 0.22
C ILE A 382 -5.33 -16.40 -1.24
N SER A 383 -5.76 -15.42 -2.04
CA SER A 383 -5.93 -15.62 -3.48
C SER A 383 -4.57 -15.71 -4.18
N GLU A 384 -4.53 -16.27 -5.38
CA GLU A 384 -3.31 -16.32 -6.21
C GLU A 384 -2.74 -14.92 -6.44
N PHE A 385 -3.61 -13.96 -6.75
CA PHE A 385 -3.25 -12.54 -6.85
C PHE A 385 -2.52 -12.01 -5.61
N TRP A 386 -3.06 -12.22 -4.41
CA TRP A 386 -2.43 -11.72 -3.18
C TRP A 386 -1.16 -12.47 -2.80
N SER A 387 -1.08 -13.77 -3.11
CA SER A 387 0.14 -14.56 -2.96
C SER A 387 1.28 -13.94 -3.78
N ASP A 388 1.03 -13.62 -5.05
CA ASP A 388 2.03 -13.01 -5.94
C ASP A 388 2.42 -11.60 -5.48
N VAL A 389 1.45 -10.80 -5.05
CA VAL A 389 1.68 -9.45 -4.54
C VAL A 389 2.56 -9.48 -3.28
N PHE A 390 2.26 -10.35 -2.31
CA PHE A 390 3.09 -10.48 -1.10
C PHE A 390 4.49 -11.01 -1.43
N CYS A 391 4.63 -11.95 -2.37
CA CYS A 391 5.92 -12.44 -2.83
C CYS A 391 6.76 -11.37 -3.53
N ARG A 392 6.14 -10.46 -4.28
CA ARG A 392 6.84 -9.30 -4.88
C ARG A 392 7.29 -8.33 -3.79
N LEU A 393 6.44 -8.10 -2.80
CA LEU A 393 6.72 -7.18 -1.69
C LEU A 393 7.82 -7.72 -0.77
N SER A 394 7.88 -9.03 -0.52
CA SER A 394 8.92 -9.64 0.29
C SER A 394 10.31 -9.53 -0.33
N THR A 395 10.43 -9.45 -1.66
CA THR A 395 11.73 -9.39 -2.35
C THR A 395 12.07 -8.01 -2.93
N GLY A 396 11.19 -7.01 -2.81
CA GLY A 396 11.45 -5.67 -3.31
C GLY A 396 11.25 -5.48 -4.82
N ALA A 397 10.39 -6.28 -5.46
CA ALA A 397 10.11 -6.14 -6.88
C ALA A 397 9.41 -4.79 -7.18
N GLY A 398 9.66 -4.23 -8.37
CA GLY A 398 9.05 -2.97 -8.79
C GLY A 398 7.53 -3.04 -8.91
N PHE A 399 6.84 -2.15 -8.22
CA PHE A 399 5.40 -1.94 -8.27
C PHE A 399 5.08 -0.72 -9.11
N ALA A 400 4.21 -0.84 -10.10
CA ALA A 400 3.98 0.24 -11.04
C ALA A 400 2.54 0.76 -10.94
N VAL A 401 2.37 1.99 -10.45
CA VAL A 401 1.07 2.62 -10.24
C VAL A 401 0.92 3.82 -11.18
N ARG A 402 -0.28 4.01 -11.74
CA ARG A 402 -0.60 5.21 -12.53
C ARG A 402 -0.72 6.42 -11.60
N LYS A 403 0.01 7.50 -11.88
CA LYS A 403 -0.08 8.76 -11.11
C LYS A 403 -1.49 9.34 -11.27
N HIS A 404 -2.22 9.55 -10.18
CA HIS A 404 -3.46 10.32 -10.24
C HIS A 404 -3.17 11.72 -10.78
N TYR A 405 -3.99 12.19 -11.72
CA TYR A 405 -3.87 13.47 -12.45
C TYR A 405 -2.81 13.58 -13.56
N SER A 406 -2.13 12.50 -13.95
CA SER A 406 -1.34 12.51 -15.19
C SER A 406 -1.96 11.59 -16.23
N ASN A 407 -2.26 12.11 -17.43
CA ASN A 407 -2.84 11.32 -18.52
C ASN A 407 -1.84 10.30 -19.13
N LYS A 408 -0.56 10.25 -18.68
CA LYS A 408 0.51 9.42 -19.28
C LYS A 408 1.62 8.91 -18.34
N GLY A 409 1.64 9.25 -17.05
CA GLY A 409 2.74 8.90 -16.13
C GLY A 409 2.46 7.66 -15.29
N GLN A 410 3.32 6.64 -15.42
CA GLN A 410 3.44 5.51 -14.50
C GLN A 410 4.59 5.82 -13.55
N VAL A 411 4.35 5.73 -12.24
CA VAL A 411 5.40 5.80 -11.22
C VAL A 411 5.72 4.37 -10.84
N THR A 412 7.00 4.01 -10.88
CA THR A 412 7.50 2.71 -10.44
C THR A 412 8.09 2.90 -9.05
N PHE A 413 7.59 2.13 -8.10
CA PHE A 413 8.04 2.10 -6.71
C PHE A 413 8.82 0.81 -6.51
N TYR A 414 10.00 0.90 -5.92
CA TYR A 414 10.74 -0.27 -5.46
C TYR A 414 10.63 -0.30 -3.94
N LEU A 415 9.89 -1.27 -3.43
CA LEU A 415 9.60 -1.33 -2.00
C LEU A 415 9.63 -2.76 -1.52
N SER A 416 10.35 -2.99 -0.44
CA SER A 416 10.28 -4.25 0.30
C SER A 416 9.88 -4.01 1.75
N ARG A 417 9.00 -4.87 2.28
CA ARG A 417 8.51 -4.79 3.66
C ARG A 417 8.38 -6.18 4.29
N PRO A 418 8.74 -6.34 5.58
CA PRO A 418 8.33 -7.49 6.36
C PRO A 418 6.81 -7.62 6.39
N VAL A 419 6.32 -8.83 6.12
CA VAL A 419 4.89 -9.15 6.12
C VAL A 419 4.60 -10.24 7.16
N LEU A 420 3.59 -10.00 7.98
CA LEU A 420 3.07 -10.94 8.97
C LEU A 420 1.60 -11.23 8.65
N LEU A 421 1.28 -12.52 8.54
CA LEU A 421 -0.06 -13.04 8.26
C LEU A 421 -0.53 -13.91 9.43
N THR A 422 -1.78 -13.76 9.84
CA THR A 422 -2.42 -14.70 10.78
C THR A 422 -3.63 -15.36 10.15
N GLY A 423 -3.90 -16.59 10.61
CA GLY A 423 -5.24 -17.16 10.52
C GLY A 423 -5.24 -18.66 10.71
N ILE A 424 -6.23 -19.33 10.12
CA ILE A 424 -6.43 -20.77 10.34
C ILE A 424 -5.38 -21.59 9.59
N SER A 425 -5.15 -22.81 10.05
CA SER A 425 -4.30 -23.79 9.37
C SER A 425 -4.64 -23.78 7.88
N ASN A 426 -3.60 -23.67 7.03
CA ASN A 426 -3.65 -23.73 5.56
C ASN A 426 -3.61 -22.40 4.76
N LEU A 427 -3.25 -21.27 5.38
CA LEU A 427 -3.14 -19.97 4.70
C LEU A 427 -2.06 -19.89 3.60
N GLY A 428 -1.16 -20.86 3.55
CA GLY A 428 0.04 -20.82 2.75
C GLY A 428 0.09 -21.75 1.54
N GLN A 429 -0.89 -22.60 1.23
CA GLN A 429 -0.73 -23.74 0.27
C GLN A 429 -0.21 -23.43 -1.14
N ARG A 430 -0.04 -22.16 -1.50
CA ARG A 430 0.53 -21.80 -2.80
C ARG A 430 2.05 -22.00 -2.77
N PRO A 431 2.61 -22.77 -3.73
CA PRO A 431 4.05 -23.06 -3.81
C PRO A 431 4.96 -21.83 -3.66
N ASP A 432 4.59 -20.75 -4.32
CA ASP A 432 5.41 -19.54 -4.36
C ASP A 432 5.44 -18.79 -3.01
N LEU A 433 4.37 -18.91 -2.23
CA LEU A 433 4.26 -18.31 -0.91
C LEU A 433 4.99 -19.16 0.14
N GLN A 434 4.78 -20.49 0.15
CA GLN A 434 5.41 -21.37 1.16
C GLN A 434 6.93 -21.31 1.10
N ASN A 435 7.50 -21.37 -0.10
CA ASN A 435 8.95 -21.32 -0.27
C ASN A 435 9.58 -19.96 0.11
N ARG A 436 8.75 -18.97 0.42
CA ARG A 436 9.14 -17.62 0.83
C ARG A 436 8.57 -17.27 2.22
N ALA A 437 8.05 -18.24 2.95
CA ALA A 437 7.39 -18.03 4.23
C ALA A 437 8.11 -18.75 5.37
N VAL A 438 8.06 -18.12 6.55
CA VAL A 438 8.35 -18.76 7.83
C VAL A 438 6.99 -19.10 8.45
N THR A 439 6.66 -20.38 8.59
CA THR A 439 5.37 -20.79 9.15
C THR A 439 5.55 -21.23 10.60
N VAL A 440 4.78 -20.62 11.51
CA VAL A 440 4.82 -20.90 12.94
C VAL A 440 3.43 -21.31 13.40
N THR A 441 3.35 -22.47 14.06
CA THR A 441 2.10 -23.03 14.56
C THR A 441 1.89 -22.64 16.03
N CYS A 442 0.84 -21.88 16.30
CA CYS A 442 0.43 -21.52 17.64
C CYS A 442 -0.46 -22.62 18.26
N LYS A 443 -0.16 -23.01 19.50
CA LYS A 443 -0.84 -24.11 20.18
C LYS A 443 -2.23 -23.73 20.70
N PRO A 444 -3.19 -24.66 20.84
CA PRO A 444 -4.43 -24.37 21.54
C PRO A 444 -4.17 -24.01 23.01
N ILE A 445 -4.85 -22.97 23.52
CA ILE A 445 -4.74 -22.56 24.94
C ILE A 445 -5.87 -23.19 25.75
N ALA A 446 -5.51 -24.04 26.71
CA ALA A 446 -6.46 -24.66 27.62
C ALA A 446 -7.21 -23.59 28.43
N ARG A 447 -8.50 -23.82 28.74
CA ARG A 447 -9.36 -22.81 29.40
C ARG A 447 -8.74 -22.22 30.67
N HIS A 448 -8.06 -23.05 31.47
CA HIS A 448 -7.44 -22.64 32.74
C HIS A 448 -6.11 -21.89 32.58
N GLN A 449 -5.51 -21.91 31.38
CA GLN A 449 -4.26 -21.18 31.06
C GLN A 449 -4.53 -19.82 30.40
N ARG A 450 -5.79 -19.50 30.11
CA ARG A 450 -6.16 -18.26 29.42
C ARG A 450 -5.93 -17.06 30.33
N ARG A 451 -5.32 -16.03 29.76
CA ARG A 451 -5.06 -14.75 30.40
C ARG A 451 -5.79 -13.65 29.63
N GLU A 452 -6.18 -12.59 30.32
CA GLU A 452 -6.76 -11.40 29.68
C GLU A 452 -5.73 -10.75 28.77
N GLU A 453 -6.12 -10.44 27.52
CA GLU A 453 -5.21 -9.85 26.54
C GLU A 453 -4.59 -8.52 27.03
N ASN A 454 -5.39 -7.67 27.66
CA ASN A 454 -4.89 -6.39 28.21
C ASN A 454 -3.76 -6.60 29.22
N ARG A 455 -3.87 -7.61 30.10
CA ARG A 455 -2.84 -7.95 31.08
C ARG A 455 -1.57 -8.49 30.41
N VAL A 456 -1.73 -9.35 29.40
CA VAL A 456 -0.58 -9.85 28.61
C VAL A 456 0.14 -8.69 27.92
N LEU A 457 -0.59 -7.75 27.34
CA LEU A 457 0.00 -6.58 26.68
C LEU A 457 0.59 -5.56 27.68
N GLU A 458 0.05 -5.45 28.89
CA GLU A 458 0.66 -4.67 29.99
C GLU A 458 2.01 -5.25 30.38
N ASP A 459 2.09 -6.56 30.62
CA ASP A 459 3.33 -7.25 30.94
C ASP A 459 4.36 -7.13 29.80
N PHE A 460 3.89 -7.25 28.55
CA PHE A 460 4.72 -7.04 27.37
C PHE A 460 5.33 -5.64 27.37
N ARG A 461 4.53 -4.59 27.57
CA ARG A 461 5.03 -3.21 27.60
C ARG A 461 6.11 -2.99 28.67
N GLN A 462 6.04 -3.69 29.80
CA GLN A 462 7.07 -3.63 30.84
C GLN A 462 8.37 -4.32 30.42
N LYS A 463 8.29 -5.44 29.67
CA LYS A 463 9.45 -6.20 29.20
C LYS A 463 10.00 -5.73 27.83
N HIS A 464 9.22 -4.95 27.07
CA HIS A 464 9.56 -4.49 25.73
C HIS A 464 10.92 -3.75 25.66
N PRO A 465 11.32 -2.86 26.59
CA PRO A 465 12.67 -2.29 26.61
C PRO A 465 13.80 -3.32 26.61
N GLN A 466 13.64 -4.42 27.37
CA GLN A 466 14.64 -5.48 27.49
C GLN A 466 14.63 -6.39 26.25
N ILE A 467 13.45 -6.71 25.72
CA ILE A 467 13.30 -7.49 24.47
C ILE A 467 13.92 -6.73 23.30
N LEU A 468 13.64 -5.43 23.17
CA LEU A 468 14.20 -4.59 22.12
C LEU A 468 15.72 -4.47 22.26
N GLY A 469 16.24 -4.32 23.48
CA GLY A 469 17.68 -4.37 23.74
C GLY A 469 18.34 -5.64 23.22
N GLY A 470 17.78 -6.80 23.58
CA GLY A 470 18.29 -8.10 23.13
C GLY A 470 18.22 -8.30 21.62
N LEU A 471 17.16 -7.77 20.97
CA LEU A 471 17.06 -7.77 19.51
C LEU A 471 18.16 -6.92 18.86
N LEU A 472 18.46 -5.74 19.41
CA LEU A 472 19.52 -4.85 18.91
C LEU A 472 20.91 -5.44 19.12
N ASP A 473 21.12 -6.12 20.25
CA ASP A 473 22.36 -6.85 20.54
C ASP A 473 22.58 -7.98 19.53
N ALA A 474 21.54 -8.78 19.25
CA ALA A 474 21.54 -9.82 18.22
C ALA A 474 21.75 -9.24 16.81
N TRP A 475 21.16 -8.08 16.51
CA TRP A 475 21.31 -7.43 15.21
C TRP A 475 22.72 -6.90 14.98
N SER A 476 23.33 -6.26 15.98
CA SER A 476 24.74 -5.87 15.93
C SER A 476 25.67 -7.09 15.77
N ALA A 477 25.41 -8.14 16.54
CA ALA A 477 26.15 -9.40 16.46
C ALA A 477 26.06 -10.05 15.08
N SER A 478 24.89 -10.02 14.44
CA SER A 478 24.70 -10.53 13.08
C SER A 478 25.67 -9.91 12.08
N MET A 479 25.95 -8.60 12.21
CA MET A 479 26.90 -7.89 11.35
C MET A 479 28.33 -8.39 11.56
N ARG A 480 28.74 -8.59 12.83
CA ARG A 480 30.06 -9.15 13.17
C ARG A 480 30.21 -10.57 12.63
N GLY A 481 29.24 -11.43 12.88
CA GLY A 481 29.28 -12.83 12.45
C GLY A 481 29.36 -12.97 10.93
N ARG A 482 28.59 -12.15 10.19
CA ARG A 482 28.64 -12.09 8.72
C ARG A 482 29.94 -11.54 8.16
N ALA A 483 30.59 -10.60 8.85
CA ALA A 483 31.88 -10.08 8.42
C ALA A 483 33.02 -11.11 8.61
N LYS A 484 32.89 -11.99 9.62
CA LYS A 484 33.90 -13.01 9.97
C LYS A 484 33.75 -14.32 9.20
N ASN A 485 32.57 -14.61 8.65
CA ASN A 485 32.26 -15.92 8.08
C ASN A 485 31.62 -15.84 6.70
N LYS A 486 31.81 -16.90 5.92
CA LYS A 486 31.03 -17.18 4.73
C LYS A 486 30.17 -18.41 5.03
N PHE A 487 28.88 -18.28 4.80
CA PHE A 487 27.94 -19.38 4.97
C PHE A 487 27.75 -20.08 3.63
N GLU A 488 27.99 -21.39 3.60
CA GLU A 488 27.77 -22.26 2.44
C GLU A 488 26.38 -22.89 2.52
N ASP A 489 25.86 -23.38 1.37
CA ASP A 489 24.58 -24.10 1.27
C ASP A 489 23.37 -23.40 1.92
N LEU A 490 23.32 -22.07 1.77
CA LEU A 490 22.24 -21.24 2.31
C LEU A 490 20.87 -21.62 1.71
N PRO A 491 19.79 -21.60 2.52
CA PRO A 491 18.44 -21.83 2.04
C PRO A 491 17.98 -20.70 1.11
N ARG A 492 16.82 -20.88 0.47
CA ARG A 492 16.14 -19.79 -0.23
C ARG A 492 15.96 -18.61 0.73
N MET A 493 16.17 -17.38 0.22
CA MET A 493 16.36 -16.16 1.03
C MET A 493 17.68 -16.17 1.81
N ALA A 494 18.78 -16.42 1.08
CA ALA A 494 20.14 -16.52 1.61
C ALA A 494 20.55 -15.32 2.46
N ASP A 495 20.20 -14.09 2.07
CA ASP A 495 20.55 -12.89 2.84
C ASP A 495 19.85 -12.85 4.20
N PHE A 496 18.59 -13.31 4.27
CA PHE A 496 17.87 -13.47 5.53
C PHE A 496 18.57 -14.51 6.41
N ALA A 497 18.82 -15.70 5.88
CA ALA A 497 19.50 -16.77 6.63
C ALA A 497 20.89 -16.34 7.13
N ALA A 498 21.66 -15.63 6.31
CA ALA A 498 22.99 -15.13 6.70
C ALA A 498 22.96 -14.16 7.90
N ILE A 499 21.88 -13.39 8.07
CA ILE A 499 21.70 -12.54 9.27
C ILE A 499 21.57 -13.41 10.52
N ILE A 500 20.69 -14.42 10.49
CA ILE A 500 20.45 -15.27 11.64
C ILE A 500 21.71 -16.09 11.97
N LEU A 501 22.34 -16.70 10.97
CA LEU A 501 23.59 -17.46 11.14
C LEU A 501 24.73 -16.58 11.67
N GLY A 502 24.78 -15.30 11.27
CA GLY A 502 25.71 -14.34 11.85
C GLY A 502 25.50 -14.12 13.34
N ALA A 503 24.24 -14.03 13.79
CA ALA A 503 23.92 -13.86 15.20
C ALA A 503 24.15 -15.15 16.01
N GLU A 504 23.85 -16.32 15.43
CA GLU A 504 24.20 -17.63 16.00
C GLU A 504 25.70 -17.79 16.19
N PHE A 505 26.51 -17.39 15.20
CA PHE A 505 27.97 -17.51 15.28
C PHE A 505 28.58 -16.71 16.44
N GLU A 506 27.98 -15.57 16.77
CA GLU A 506 28.39 -14.72 17.89
C GLU A 506 27.67 -15.07 19.21
N ASP A 507 26.91 -16.18 19.24
CA ASP A 507 26.15 -16.66 20.39
C ASP A 507 25.21 -15.59 20.99
N ALA A 508 24.65 -14.74 20.11
CA ALA A 508 23.82 -13.59 20.49
C ALA A 508 22.31 -13.87 20.43
N VAL A 509 21.94 -15.13 20.18
CA VAL A 509 20.57 -15.64 20.15
C VAL A 509 20.43 -16.81 21.13
N PRO A 510 19.24 -17.06 21.68
CA PRO A 510 19.05 -18.04 22.75
C PRO A 510 18.87 -19.48 22.24
N TRP A 511 19.54 -19.85 21.16
CA TRP A 511 19.50 -21.18 20.56
C TRP A 511 20.87 -21.53 19.98
N ASP A 512 21.12 -22.82 19.77
CA ASP A 512 22.40 -23.31 19.31
C ASP A 512 22.61 -23.05 17.81
N ARG A 513 23.87 -22.99 17.41
CA ARG A 513 24.27 -22.77 16.01
C ARG A 513 23.68 -23.83 15.09
N GLY A 514 23.11 -23.39 13.98
CA GLY A 514 22.49 -24.24 12.96
C GLY A 514 21.04 -24.62 13.24
N GLN A 515 20.52 -24.44 14.47
CA GLN A 515 19.16 -24.84 14.81
C GLN A 515 18.10 -24.10 13.98
N PHE A 516 18.30 -22.80 13.70
CA PHE A 516 17.39 -22.08 12.80
C PHE A 516 17.36 -22.71 11.41
N CYS A 517 18.52 -22.97 10.82
CA CYS A 517 18.61 -23.49 9.45
C CYS A 517 17.97 -24.88 9.35
N GLU A 518 18.21 -25.75 10.33
CA GLU A 518 17.56 -27.06 10.41
C GLU A 518 16.03 -26.92 10.43
N LEU A 519 15.50 -26.12 11.37
CA LEU A 519 14.05 -25.90 11.51
C LEU A 519 13.44 -25.25 10.27
N PHE A 520 14.13 -24.30 9.66
CA PHE A 520 13.65 -23.59 8.48
C PHE A 520 13.60 -24.49 7.25
N LEU A 521 14.62 -25.32 7.04
CA LEU A 521 14.65 -26.30 5.95
C LEU A 521 13.60 -27.41 6.16
N GLN A 522 13.49 -27.96 7.38
CA GLN A 522 12.45 -28.93 7.73
C GLN A 522 11.04 -28.37 7.49
N SER A 523 10.80 -27.10 7.86
CA SER A 523 9.52 -26.44 7.63
C SER A 523 9.20 -26.32 6.14
N GLN A 524 10.19 -25.96 5.30
CA GLN A 524 10.03 -25.91 3.85
C GLN A 524 9.76 -27.29 3.25
N GLU A 525 10.50 -28.31 3.66
CA GLU A 525 10.32 -29.69 3.19
C GLU A 525 8.92 -30.22 3.51
N GLN A 526 8.45 -30.04 4.75
CA GLN A 526 7.09 -30.43 5.15
C GLN A 526 6.01 -29.71 4.34
N ALA A 527 6.22 -28.41 4.04
CA ALA A 527 5.32 -27.65 3.17
C ALA A 527 5.27 -28.23 1.75
N MET A 528 6.44 -28.56 1.18
CA MET A 528 6.54 -29.18 -0.15
C MET A 528 5.90 -30.57 -0.20
N ILE A 529 6.06 -31.40 0.83
CA ILE A 529 5.39 -32.70 0.94
C ILE A 529 3.87 -32.51 0.96
N ALA A 530 3.35 -31.66 1.86
CA ALA A 530 1.92 -31.38 1.94
C ALA A 530 1.35 -30.79 0.63
N MET A 531 2.17 -30.04 -0.11
CA MET A 531 1.80 -29.55 -1.43
C MET A 531 1.72 -30.69 -2.46
N LEU A 532 2.68 -31.61 -2.49
CA LEU A 532 2.69 -32.76 -3.40
C LEU A 532 1.42 -33.60 -3.23
N GLU A 533 1.00 -33.82 -1.97
CA GLU A 533 -0.22 -34.56 -1.61
C GLU A 533 -1.51 -33.90 -2.13
N THR A 534 -1.49 -32.60 -2.46
CA THR A 534 -2.67 -31.92 -3.04
C THR A 534 -2.91 -32.27 -4.50
N SER A 535 -1.89 -32.81 -5.20
CA SER A 535 -2.00 -33.30 -6.58
C SER A 535 -1.90 -34.82 -6.63
N PRO A 536 -3.03 -35.54 -6.83
CA PRO A 536 -3.02 -36.99 -6.93
C PRO A 536 -2.18 -37.52 -8.09
N SER A 537 -2.09 -36.78 -9.20
CA SER A 537 -1.27 -37.15 -10.36
C SER A 537 0.23 -37.02 -10.07
N MET A 538 0.64 -35.98 -9.34
CA MET A 538 2.05 -35.80 -8.96
C MET A 538 2.47 -36.77 -7.85
N THR A 539 1.56 -37.08 -6.91
CA THR A 539 1.76 -38.16 -5.93
C THR A 539 1.97 -39.49 -6.65
N ALA A 540 1.07 -39.87 -7.57
CA ALA A 540 1.19 -41.10 -8.34
C ALA A 540 2.47 -41.16 -9.20
N LEU A 541 2.93 -40.01 -9.72
CA LEU A 541 4.21 -39.91 -10.43
C LEU A 541 5.39 -40.15 -9.49
N SER A 542 5.36 -39.52 -8.30
CA SER A 542 6.40 -39.70 -7.29
C SER A 542 6.51 -41.17 -6.90
N ASP A 543 5.39 -41.80 -6.56
CA ASP A 543 5.32 -43.22 -6.17
C ASP A 543 5.82 -44.10 -7.32
N PHE A 544 5.36 -43.86 -8.55
CA PHE A 544 5.80 -44.64 -9.72
C PHE A 544 7.32 -44.66 -9.93
N ILE A 545 7.96 -43.51 -9.80
CA ILE A 545 9.42 -43.39 -10.04
C ILE A 545 10.22 -43.88 -8.83
N THR A 546 9.80 -43.52 -7.62
CA THR A 546 10.53 -43.84 -6.38
C THR A 546 10.35 -45.28 -5.90
N GLU A 547 9.15 -45.85 -5.94
CA GLU A 547 8.90 -47.23 -5.51
C GLU A 547 9.57 -48.25 -6.43
N LEU A 548 9.62 -47.95 -7.72
CA LEU A 548 10.19 -48.85 -8.72
C LEU A 548 11.69 -48.58 -8.98
N GLN A 549 12.23 -47.47 -8.46
CA GLN A 549 13.63 -47.04 -8.70
C GLN A 549 13.98 -47.05 -10.19
N ILE A 550 13.07 -46.54 -11.04
CA ILE A 550 13.21 -46.58 -12.49
C ILE A 550 13.42 -45.20 -13.11
N GLU A 551 14.19 -45.17 -14.20
CA GLU A 551 14.07 -44.07 -15.17
C GLU A 551 12.90 -44.33 -16.11
N TYR A 552 12.17 -43.28 -16.47
CA TYR A 552 11.14 -43.34 -17.51
C TYR A 552 11.61 -42.59 -18.75
N GLU A 553 11.54 -43.23 -19.91
CA GLU A 553 11.68 -42.58 -21.22
C GLU A 553 10.50 -42.98 -22.11
N GLY A 554 9.68 -42.00 -22.49
CA GLY A 554 8.49 -42.25 -23.32
C GLY A 554 7.77 -40.96 -23.67
N THR A 555 6.52 -41.05 -24.10
CA THR A 555 5.68 -39.86 -24.32
C THR A 555 4.92 -39.46 -23.05
N ALA A 556 4.48 -38.21 -22.97
CA ALA A 556 3.62 -37.76 -21.86
C ALA A 556 2.22 -38.43 -21.91
N SER A 557 1.78 -38.91 -23.07
CA SER A 557 0.53 -39.67 -23.22
C SER A 557 0.65 -41.07 -22.61
N GLU A 558 1.73 -41.78 -22.93
CA GLU A 558 2.05 -43.08 -22.33
C GLU A 558 2.18 -42.97 -20.81
N LEU A 559 2.88 -41.93 -20.32
CA LEU A 559 3.01 -41.68 -18.89
C LEU A 559 1.65 -41.49 -18.23
N LEU A 560 0.77 -40.69 -18.83
CA LEU A 560 -0.56 -40.45 -18.28
C LEU A 560 -1.38 -41.75 -18.20
N GLU A 561 -1.31 -42.60 -19.22
CA GLU A 561 -1.98 -43.91 -19.23
C GLU A 561 -1.43 -44.82 -18.11
N ILE A 562 -0.11 -44.87 -17.98
CA ILE A 562 0.59 -45.61 -16.91
C ILE A 562 0.14 -45.15 -15.52
N LEU A 563 0.10 -43.83 -15.28
CA LEU A 563 -0.33 -43.27 -13.99
C LEU A 563 -1.82 -43.54 -13.72
N THR A 564 -2.66 -43.44 -14.75
CA THR A 564 -4.12 -43.68 -14.66
C THR A 564 -4.42 -45.12 -14.25
N ASN A 565 -3.63 -46.09 -14.75
CA ASN A 565 -3.79 -47.50 -14.41
C ASN A 565 -3.27 -47.87 -13.01
N ARG A 566 -2.50 -46.98 -12.35
CA ARG A 566 -1.94 -47.22 -11.00
C ARG A 566 -2.81 -46.71 -9.87
N VAL A 567 -3.72 -45.78 -10.14
CA VAL A 567 -4.58 -45.21 -9.11
C VAL A 567 -6.02 -45.71 -9.25
N PRO A 568 -6.80 -45.79 -8.16
CA PRO A 568 -8.19 -46.23 -8.27
C PRO A 568 -9.05 -45.23 -9.05
N GLU A 569 -10.13 -45.72 -9.66
CA GLU A 569 -10.99 -44.92 -10.57
C GLU A 569 -11.63 -43.69 -9.90
N ASN A 570 -11.84 -43.72 -8.58
CA ASN A 570 -12.34 -42.56 -7.84
C ASN A 570 -11.33 -41.40 -7.77
N VAL A 571 -10.03 -41.66 -7.95
CA VAL A 571 -8.97 -40.65 -8.04
C VAL A 571 -8.91 -40.05 -9.44
N THR A 572 -8.96 -40.89 -10.47
CA THR A 572 -8.91 -40.44 -11.88
C THR A 572 -10.14 -39.62 -12.29
N LYS A 573 -11.28 -39.86 -11.65
CA LYS A 573 -12.51 -39.07 -11.84
C LYS A 573 -12.50 -37.72 -11.12
N ARG A 574 -11.48 -37.40 -10.30
CA ARG A 574 -11.37 -36.07 -9.66
C ARG A 574 -11.09 -35.00 -10.70
N ARG A 575 -11.65 -33.81 -10.49
CA ARG A 575 -11.42 -32.64 -11.37
C ARG A 575 -9.94 -32.25 -11.48
N SER A 576 -9.13 -32.57 -10.47
CA SER A 576 -7.69 -32.31 -10.46
C SER A 576 -6.87 -33.27 -11.31
N TRP A 577 -7.40 -34.43 -11.71
CA TRP A 577 -6.66 -35.38 -12.53
C TRP A 577 -6.47 -34.84 -13.97
N PRO A 578 -5.26 -34.89 -14.55
CA PRO A 578 -5.02 -34.41 -15.90
C PRO A 578 -5.73 -35.30 -16.94
N LEU A 579 -6.51 -34.66 -17.83
CA LEU A 579 -7.26 -35.34 -18.90
C LEU A 579 -6.49 -35.40 -20.24
N SER A 580 -5.28 -34.86 -20.30
CA SER A 580 -4.44 -34.89 -21.50
C SER A 580 -2.96 -34.79 -21.16
N ALA A 581 -2.12 -35.28 -22.06
CA ALA A 581 -0.67 -35.22 -21.94
C ALA A 581 -0.13 -33.79 -21.77
N SER A 582 -0.78 -32.79 -22.40
CA SER A 582 -0.42 -31.37 -22.23
C SER A 582 -0.67 -30.90 -20.80
N LYS A 583 -1.82 -31.25 -20.21
CA LYS A 583 -2.16 -30.87 -18.84
C LYS A 583 -1.23 -31.54 -17.82
N LEU A 584 -0.90 -32.83 -18.03
CA LEU A 584 0.10 -33.50 -17.21
C LEU A 584 1.45 -32.79 -17.31
N GLY A 585 1.89 -32.41 -18.51
CA GLY A 585 3.13 -31.66 -18.70
C GLY A 585 3.14 -30.30 -17.99
N GLU A 586 2.06 -29.51 -18.11
CA GLU A 586 1.89 -28.23 -17.40
C GLU A 586 1.91 -28.40 -15.87
N GLU A 587 1.31 -29.49 -15.37
CA GLU A 587 1.32 -29.81 -13.95
C GLU A 587 2.71 -30.23 -13.48
N MET A 588 3.42 -31.08 -14.23
CA MET A 588 4.82 -31.42 -13.96
C MET A 588 5.72 -30.19 -13.93
N ASP A 589 5.55 -29.25 -14.87
CA ASP A 589 6.33 -28.01 -14.89
C ASP A 589 6.07 -27.16 -13.63
N ARG A 590 4.82 -27.11 -13.19
CA ARG A 590 4.43 -26.41 -11.96
C ARG A 590 5.00 -27.06 -10.70
N TYR A 591 5.05 -28.39 -10.66
CA TYR A 591 5.52 -29.17 -9.51
C TYR A 591 7.01 -29.54 -9.58
N ALA A 592 7.73 -29.16 -10.64
CA ALA A 592 9.14 -29.50 -10.83
C ALA A 592 10.05 -29.14 -9.64
N PRO A 593 9.91 -27.97 -8.98
CA PRO A 593 10.68 -27.67 -7.78
C PRO A 593 10.39 -28.62 -6.61
N VAL A 594 9.11 -28.99 -6.42
CA VAL A 594 8.67 -29.88 -5.33
C VAL A 594 9.13 -31.32 -5.58
N LEU A 595 8.96 -31.82 -6.81
CA LEU A 595 9.40 -33.16 -7.21
C LEU A 595 10.91 -33.36 -7.01
N ARG A 596 11.71 -32.32 -7.31
CA ARG A 596 13.16 -32.34 -7.06
C ARG A 596 13.50 -32.36 -5.58
N ALA A 597 12.87 -31.50 -4.80
CA ALA A 597 13.19 -31.34 -3.38
C ALA A 597 12.74 -32.55 -2.53
N VAL A 598 11.53 -33.05 -2.77
CA VAL A 598 10.92 -34.12 -1.95
C VAL A 598 11.36 -35.51 -2.44
N SER A 599 11.32 -35.74 -3.75
CA SER A 599 11.47 -37.07 -4.34
C SER A 599 12.78 -37.25 -5.11
N GLY A 600 13.60 -36.20 -5.25
CA GLY A 600 14.80 -36.21 -6.10
C GLY A 600 14.50 -36.34 -7.59
N ILE A 601 13.24 -36.17 -8.01
CA ILE A 601 12.82 -36.44 -9.39
C ILE A 601 13.14 -35.24 -10.28
N GLU A 602 13.91 -35.49 -11.33
CA GLU A 602 14.15 -34.57 -12.44
C GLU A 602 13.50 -35.07 -13.73
N PHE A 603 13.21 -34.14 -14.64
CA PHE A 603 12.71 -34.49 -15.95
C PHE A 603 13.18 -33.51 -17.03
N SER A 604 13.23 -33.99 -18.27
CA SER A 604 13.56 -33.19 -19.44
C SER A 604 12.72 -33.60 -20.65
N ARG A 605 12.55 -32.68 -21.60
CA ARG A 605 11.79 -32.92 -22.84
C ARG A 605 12.70 -32.76 -24.04
N ARG A 606 12.75 -33.77 -24.90
CA ARG A 606 13.51 -33.75 -26.15
C ARG A 606 12.57 -33.97 -27.34
N ARG A 607 12.78 -33.21 -28.41
CA ARG A 607 12.07 -33.43 -29.67
C ARG A 607 12.82 -34.49 -30.49
N THR A 608 12.12 -35.56 -30.86
CA THR A 608 12.64 -36.64 -31.71
C THR A 608 11.63 -36.90 -32.82
N GLY A 609 11.92 -36.42 -34.03
CA GLY A 609 11.00 -36.47 -35.17
C GLY A 609 9.69 -35.72 -34.90
N ASN A 610 8.55 -36.42 -35.09
CA ASN A 610 7.21 -35.88 -34.86
C ASN A 610 6.72 -35.96 -33.40
N ALA A 611 7.50 -36.57 -32.48
CA ALA A 611 7.10 -36.75 -31.08
C ALA A 611 7.99 -35.94 -30.11
N ARG A 612 7.40 -35.49 -29.00
CA ARG A 612 8.13 -34.97 -27.83
C ARG A 612 8.31 -36.13 -26.84
N LYS A 613 9.54 -36.59 -26.68
CA LYS A 613 9.92 -37.55 -25.64
C LYS A 613 10.13 -36.83 -24.31
N LEU A 614 9.70 -37.47 -23.24
CA LEU A 614 9.86 -37.08 -21.86
C LEU A 614 10.80 -38.09 -21.20
N LYS A 615 11.88 -37.61 -20.59
CA LYS A 615 12.75 -38.40 -19.73
C LYS A 615 12.53 -37.98 -18.28
N ILE A 616 12.38 -38.94 -17.36
CA ILE A 616 12.24 -38.72 -15.92
C ILE A 616 13.22 -39.64 -15.19
N TRP A 617 13.94 -39.14 -14.21
CA TRP A 617 14.93 -39.90 -13.43
C TRP A 617 15.01 -39.36 -12.00
N ILE A 618 15.57 -40.15 -11.10
CA ILE A 618 15.96 -39.70 -9.75
C ILE A 618 17.39 -39.19 -9.86
N ALA A 619 17.64 -37.93 -9.50
CA ALA A 619 19.00 -37.42 -9.41
C ALA A 619 19.73 -38.16 -8.28
N GLU A 620 20.94 -38.66 -8.55
CA GLU A 620 21.81 -39.18 -7.50
C GLU A 620 21.99 -38.06 -6.46
N LYS A 621 21.62 -38.32 -5.20
CA LYS A 621 22.00 -37.45 -4.09
C LYS A 621 23.51 -37.40 -4.12
N VAL A 622 24.08 -36.27 -4.51
CA VAL A 622 25.50 -36.01 -4.30
C VAL A 622 25.66 -35.99 -2.79
N GLU A 623 26.12 -37.10 -2.20
CA GLU A 623 26.68 -37.08 -0.86
C GLU A 623 27.81 -36.06 -0.88
N LYS A 624 27.57 -34.92 -0.23
CA LYS A 624 28.58 -33.91 0.05
C LYS A 624 28.93 -33.98 1.52
#